data_AF-A0A820TX34-F1
#
_entry.id   AF-A0A820TX34-F1
#
_cell.length_a   1.000
_cell.length_b   1.000
_cell.length_c   1.000
_cell.angle_alpha   90.00
_cell.angle_beta   90.00
_cell.angle_gamma   90.00
#
_symmetry.space_group_name_H-M   'P 1'
#
loop_
_entity.id
_entity.type
_entity.pdbx_description
1 polymer ?
#
loop_
_entity_poly.entity_id
_entity_poly.type
_entity_poly.pdbx_seq_one_letter_code
_entity_poly.pdbx_strand_id
1 'polypeptide(L)'
;IELATNAYPYQNCRNDFDVMSRIVTEDSPKLPNDLTFSDNFRSFVNTCLVKEYRQRPKYGPLMLHPFFVESEKQSVDVAEWYLKVTTGKNEQKQ
;
A
#
# COMPACT_ATOMS: atom_id res chain seq x y z
N ILE A 1 0.98 0.93 1.09
CA ILE A 1 2.42 1.03 1.38
C ILE A 1 2.76 0.16 2.57
N GLU A 2 2.20 0.42 3.75
CA GLU A 2 2.48 -0.35 4.98
C GLU A 2 2.45 -1.87 4.80
N LEU A 3 1.38 -2.42 4.24
CA LEU A 3 1.25 -3.86 4.00
C LEU A 3 2.28 -4.41 3.00
N ALA A 4 2.72 -3.58 2.05
CA ALA A 4 3.71 -3.98 1.05
C ALA A 4 5.13 -3.95 1.61
N THR A 5 5.41 -3.02 2.53
CA THR A 5 6.74 -2.82 3.13
C THR A 5 6.89 -3.44 4.52
N ASN A 6 5.81 -3.97 5.08
CA ASN A 6 5.70 -4.40 6.48
C ASN A 6 6.12 -3.31 7.49
N ALA A 7 5.96 -2.05 7.10
CA ALA A 7 6.47 -0.89 7.82
C ALA A 7 5.56 0.31 7.62
N TYR A 8 5.04 0.85 8.71
CA TYR A 8 4.22 2.06 8.68
C TYR A 8 5.02 3.25 8.09
N PRO A 9 4.48 4.03 7.13
CA PRO A 9 5.28 5.06 6.43
C PRO A 9 5.74 6.22 7.32
N TYR A 10 4.96 6.61 8.34
CA TYR A 10 5.30 7.71 9.24
C TYR A 10 5.90 7.17 10.54
N GLN A 11 7.09 6.58 10.43
CA GLN A 11 7.83 6.06 11.59
C GLN A 11 8.34 7.18 12.49
N ASN A 12 8.68 6.84 13.73
CA ASN A 12 9.33 7.72 14.71
C ASN A 12 8.52 8.96 15.13
N CYS A 13 7.20 8.95 14.93
CA CYS A 13 6.30 9.99 15.45
C CYS A 13 5.90 9.66 16.89
N ARG A 14 5.89 10.66 17.79
CA ARG A 14 5.61 10.42 19.21
C ARG A 14 4.12 10.42 19.53
N ASN A 15 3.35 11.15 18.72
CA ASN A 15 1.91 11.29 18.88
C ASN A 15 1.24 11.55 17.50
N ASP A 16 -0.08 11.60 17.49
CA ASP A 16 -0.86 11.80 16.26
C ASP A 16 -0.63 13.19 15.63
N PHE A 17 -0.34 14.23 16.44
CA PHE A 17 -0.05 15.56 15.90
C PHE A 17 1.23 15.58 15.06
N ASP A 18 2.26 14.84 15.48
CA ASP A 18 3.49 14.69 14.70
C ASP A 18 3.18 14.03 13.35
N VAL A 19 2.35 12.96 13.34
CA VAL A 19 1.94 12.28 12.11
C VAL A 19 1.18 13.24 11.19
N MET A 20 0.20 13.97 11.72
CA MET A 20 -0.59 14.92 10.95
C MET A 20 0.30 16.04 10.38
N SER A 21 1.25 16.54 11.17
CA SER A 21 2.22 17.53 10.72
C SER A 21 3.04 17.00 9.54
N ARG A 22 3.57 15.77 9.63
CA ARG A 22 4.32 15.14 8.54
C ARG A 22 3.48 14.92 7.29
N ILE A 23 2.24 14.44 7.45
CA ILE A 23 1.29 14.30 6.32
C ILE A 23 1.10 15.64 5.59
N VAL A 24 1.01 16.75 6.31
CA VAL A 24 0.81 18.08 5.71
C VAL A 24 2.09 18.65 5.11
N THR A 25 3.23 18.46 5.76
CA THR A 25 4.48 19.14 5.41
C THR A 25 5.40 18.36 4.47
N GLU A 26 5.49 17.03 4.63
CA GLU A 26 6.42 16.19 3.87
C GLU A 26 5.80 15.67 2.58
N ASP A 27 6.62 15.21 1.64
CA ASP A 27 6.13 14.54 0.44
C ASP A 27 5.36 13.26 0.78
N SER A 28 4.37 12.93 -0.05
CA SER A 28 3.61 11.70 0.12
C SER A 28 4.53 10.48 0.12
N PRO A 29 4.31 9.50 1.02
CA PRO A 29 5.11 8.31 1.06
C PRO A 29 4.97 7.54 -0.26
N LYS A 30 6.07 6.95 -0.70
CA LYS A 30 6.15 6.15 -1.94
C LYS A 30 6.59 4.73 -1.59
N LEU A 31 6.30 3.79 -2.49
CA LEU A 31 6.93 2.48 -2.39
C LEU A 31 8.44 2.62 -2.59
N PRO A 32 9.26 1.95 -1.76
CA PRO A 32 10.70 2.13 -1.81
C PRO A 32 11.27 1.45 -3.06
N ASN A 33 12.35 1.98 -3.62
CA ASN A 33 12.88 1.56 -4.93
C ASN A 33 13.75 0.30 -4.87
N ASP A 34 14.19 -0.07 -3.68
CA ASP A 34 14.97 -1.27 -3.36
C ASP A 34 14.16 -2.56 -3.45
N LEU A 35 12.83 -2.48 -3.24
CA LEU A 35 11.93 -3.63 -3.34
C LEU A 35 11.42 -3.83 -4.77
N THR A 36 11.26 -5.08 -5.18
CA THR A 36 10.79 -5.46 -6.51
C THR A 36 9.25 -5.38 -6.62
N PHE A 37 8.73 -4.15 -6.67
CA PHE A 37 7.33 -3.88 -7.00
C PHE A 37 7.16 -3.51 -8.47
N SER A 38 6.05 -3.93 -9.07
CA SER A 38 5.70 -3.55 -10.45
C SER A 38 5.49 -2.04 -10.60
N ASP A 39 5.82 -1.51 -11.76
CA ASP A 39 5.63 -0.09 -12.08
C ASP A 39 4.15 0.31 -12.01
N ASN A 40 3.25 -0.58 -12.41
CA ASN A 40 1.81 -0.39 -12.27
C ASN A 40 1.39 -0.25 -10.80
N PHE A 41 1.95 -1.06 -9.90
CA PHE A 41 1.65 -0.93 -8.48
C PHE A 41 2.21 0.38 -7.88
N ARG A 42 3.44 0.76 -8.26
CA ARG A 42 4.05 2.04 -7.87
C ARG A 42 3.22 3.23 -8.34
N SER A 43 2.83 3.22 -9.62
CA SER A 43 1.97 4.25 -10.22
C SER A 43 0.61 4.34 -9.51
N PHE A 44 -0.02 3.20 -9.22
CA PHE A 44 -1.31 3.16 -8.54
C PHE A 44 -1.23 3.77 -7.14
N VAL A 45 -0.21 3.39 -6.35
CA VAL A 45 0.01 3.94 -5.01
C VAL A 45 0.28 5.44 -5.05
N ASN A 46 1.13 5.90 -5.96
CA ASN A 46 1.42 7.33 -6.12
C ASN A 46 0.15 8.11 -6.48
N THR A 47 -0.70 7.54 -7.33
CA THR A 47 -1.99 8.12 -7.75
C THR A 47 -2.95 8.26 -6.56
N CYS A 48 -3.03 7.24 -5.69
CA CYS A 48 -3.85 7.29 -4.47
C CYS A 48 -3.36 8.33 -3.46
N LEU A 49 -2.06 8.62 -3.44
CA LEU A 49 -1.41 9.47 -2.45
C LEU A 49 -1.09 10.88 -2.96
N VAL A 50 -1.73 11.34 -4.05
CA VAL A 50 -1.62 12.75 -4.49
C VAL A 50 -2.12 13.69 -3.39
N LYS A 51 -1.28 14.61 -2.90
CA LYS A 51 -1.64 15.52 -1.80
C LYS A 51 -2.76 16.49 -2.18
N GLU A 52 -2.69 17.04 -3.38
CA GLU A 52 -3.69 17.96 -3.90
C GLU A 52 -5.01 17.21 -4.14
N TYR A 53 -6.00 17.48 -3.29
CA TYR A 53 -7.26 16.72 -3.30
C TYR A 53 -8.03 16.86 -4.61
N ARG A 54 -7.89 17.99 -5.32
CA ARG A 54 -8.55 18.22 -6.61
C ARG A 54 -7.95 17.37 -7.73
N GLN A 55 -6.67 17.03 -7.62
CA GLN A 55 -5.95 16.20 -8.58
C GLN A 55 -6.04 14.71 -8.24
N ARG A 56 -6.36 14.37 -6.98
CA ARG A 56 -6.51 12.98 -6.55
C ARG A 56 -7.74 12.34 -7.22
N PRO A 57 -7.56 11.28 -8.02
CA PRO A 57 -8.69 10.66 -8.71
C PRO A 57 -9.63 9.96 -7.73
N LYS A 58 -10.91 9.94 -8.11
CA LYS A 58 -11.96 9.15 -7.43
C LYS A 58 -11.94 7.70 -7.94
N TYR A 59 -12.86 6.88 -7.43
CA TYR A 59 -12.91 5.45 -7.75
C TYR A 59 -13.04 5.13 -9.25
N GLY A 60 -13.85 5.87 -10.01
CA GLY A 60 -14.04 5.61 -11.44
C GLY A 60 -12.72 5.53 -12.22
N PRO A 61 -11.88 6.60 -12.20
CA PRO A 61 -10.56 6.55 -12.81
C PRO A 61 -9.59 5.52 -12.19
N LEU A 62 -9.68 5.27 -10.87
CA LEU A 62 -8.81 4.27 -10.20
C LEU A 62 -9.10 2.84 -10.66
N MET A 63 -10.35 2.50 -10.93
CA MET A 63 -10.73 1.18 -11.45
C MET A 63 -10.25 0.96 -12.89
N LEU A 64 -10.00 2.04 -13.64
CA LEU A 64 -9.41 1.98 -14.98
C LEU A 64 -7.88 1.93 -14.95
N HIS A 65 -7.24 2.09 -13.80
CA HIS A 65 -5.79 2.06 -13.69
C HIS A 65 -5.26 0.66 -14.04
N PRO A 66 -4.16 0.52 -14.80
CA PRO A 66 -3.63 -0.78 -15.23
C PRO A 66 -3.48 -1.81 -14.11
N PHE A 67 -2.96 -1.39 -12.96
CA PHE A 67 -2.87 -2.22 -11.76
C PHE A 67 -4.19 -2.89 -11.35
N PHE A 68 -5.31 -2.14 -11.36
CA PHE A 68 -6.61 -2.68 -10.99
C PHE A 68 -7.11 -3.69 -12.02
N VAL A 69 -7.06 -3.32 -13.30
CA VAL A 69 -7.53 -4.16 -14.42
C VAL A 69 -6.72 -5.45 -14.55
N GLU A 70 -5.40 -5.38 -14.31
CA GLU A 70 -4.53 -6.56 -14.29
C GLU A 70 -4.88 -7.47 -13.11
N SER A 71 -5.03 -6.89 -11.91
CA SER A 71 -5.38 -7.64 -10.70
C SER A 71 -6.73 -8.36 -10.82
N GLU A 72 -7.72 -7.73 -11.48
CA GLU A 72 -9.03 -8.33 -11.72
C GLU A 72 -8.96 -9.56 -12.64
N LYS A 73 -8.03 -9.56 -13.61
CA LYS A 73 -7.83 -10.68 -14.55
C LYS A 73 -6.95 -11.78 -13.98
N GLN A 74 -6.15 -11.46 -12.96
CA GLN A 74 -5.25 -12.44 -12.35
C GLN A 74 -6.02 -13.42 -11.48
N SER A 75 -5.87 -14.71 -11.79
CA SER A 75 -6.33 -15.79 -10.92
C SER A 75 -5.33 -16.00 -9.79
N VAL A 76 -5.54 -15.33 -8.65
CA VAL A 76 -4.73 -15.50 -7.44
C VAL A 76 -5.56 -16.22 -6.39
N ASP A 77 -5.09 -17.37 -5.90
CA ASP A 77 -5.74 -18.07 -4.80
C ASP A 77 -5.37 -17.44 -3.45
N VAL A 78 -6.17 -16.46 -3.04
CA VAL A 78 -6.02 -15.78 -1.76
C VAL A 78 -6.39 -16.72 -0.59
N ALA A 79 -7.27 -17.69 -0.80
CA ALA A 79 -7.73 -18.60 0.24
C ALA A 79 -6.61 -19.58 0.64
N GLU A 80 -5.94 -20.19 -0.33
CA GLU A 80 -4.79 -21.06 -0.10
C GLU A 80 -3.66 -20.29 0.60
N TRP A 81 -3.31 -19.10 0.10
CA TRP A 81 -2.29 -18.25 0.72
C TRP A 81 -2.63 -17.94 2.18
N TYR A 82 -3.89 -17.58 2.45
CA TYR A 82 -4.35 -17.25 3.79
C TYR A 82 -4.26 -18.46 4.74
N LEU A 83 -4.69 -19.64 4.30
CA LEU A 83 -4.55 -20.88 5.07
C LEU A 83 -3.08 -21.16 5.40
N LYS A 84 -2.19 -21.06 4.41
CA LYS A 84 -0.75 -21.27 4.62
C LYS A 84 -0.15 -20.31 5.66
N VAL A 85 -0.53 -19.02 5.60
CA VAL A 85 0.00 -17.99 6.51
C VAL A 85 -0.56 -18.14 7.93
N THR A 86 -1.79 -18.64 8.09
CA THR A 86 -2.43 -18.80 9.40
C THR A 86 -2.04 -20.10 10.09
N THR A 87 -1.91 -21.20 9.35
CA THR A 87 -1.50 -22.49 9.94
C THR A 87 -0.05 -22.50 10.39
N GLY A 88 0.85 -21.82 9.66
CA GLY A 88 2.27 -21.69 10.04
C GLY A 88 2.55 -20.81 11.26
N LYS A 89 1.55 -20.06 11.79
CA LYS A 89 1.71 -19.21 12.99
C LYS A 89 1.40 -19.92 14.31
N ASN A 90 0.85 -21.14 14.27
CA ASN A 90 0.50 -21.88 15.48
C ASN A 90 1.69 -22.55 16.19
N GLU A 91 2.90 -22.54 15.61
CA GLU A 91 4.08 -23.22 16.15
C GLU A 91 5.09 -22.28 16.86
N GLN A 92 4.84 -20.96 16.90
CA GLN A 92 5.75 -19.99 17.55
C GLN A 92 5.19 -19.41 18.87
N LYS A 93 4.21 -20.08 19.49
CA LYS A 93 3.79 -19.82 20.87
C LYS A 93 4.04 -21.07 21.72
N GLN A 94 5.30 -21.33 22.06
CA GLN A 94 5.67 -22.17 23.21
C GLN A 94 6.88 -21.57 23.92
#